data_AF-A0A2A9KKQ7-F1
#
_entry.id   AF-A0A2A9KKQ7-F1
#
_cell.length_a   1.000
_cell.length_b   1.000
_cell.length_c   1.000
_cell.angle_alpha   90.00
_cell.angle_beta   90.00
_cell.angle_gamma   90.00
#
_symmetry.space_group_name_H-M   'P 1'
#
loop_
_entity.id
_entity.type
_entity.pdbx_description
1 polymer ?
#
loop_
_entity_poly.entity_id
_entity_poly.type
_entity_poly.pdbx_seq_one_letter_code
_entity_poly.pdbx_strand_id
1 'polypeptide(L)' 'MAKKNEELDPETLALINWCIEVEGFLVAGGATLEQAQEHIEEQVEWFTDQFYDGLTPEQAAKEALAD' A
#
# COMPACT_ATOMS: atom_id res chain seq x y z
N MET A 1 2.41 17.18 -7.38
CA MET A 1 1.57 17.66 -6.26
C MET A 1 2.27 18.82 -5.58
N ALA A 2 1.74 20.04 -5.68
CA ALA A 2 2.22 21.18 -4.91
C ALA A 2 1.29 21.38 -3.71
N LYS A 3 1.81 21.26 -2.48
CA LYS A 3 1.33 21.97 -1.28
C LYS A 3 2.36 21.86 -0.16
N LYS A 4 2.61 23.03 0.43
CA LYS A 4 3.56 23.32 1.51
C LYS A 4 3.09 22.62 2.79
N ASN A 5 3.96 21.81 3.40
CA ASN A 5 4.12 21.64 4.84
C ASN A 5 2.84 21.53 5.72
N GLU A 6 1.74 21.05 5.14
CA GLU A 6 0.57 20.55 5.84
C GLU A 6 0.98 19.13 6.27
N GLU A 7 1.18 18.93 7.57
CA GLU A 7 1.37 17.60 8.13
C GLU A 7 0.20 16.74 7.62
N LEU A 8 0.50 15.70 6.84
CA LEU A 8 -0.52 14.78 6.35
C LEU A 8 -1.32 14.29 7.56
N ASP A 9 -2.65 14.25 7.44
CA ASP A 9 -3.50 13.78 8.52
C ASP A 9 -3.03 12.38 8.98
N PRO A 10 -3.12 12.05 10.29
CA PRO A 10 -2.57 10.80 10.84
C PRO A 10 -3.06 9.55 10.12
N GLU A 11 -4.30 9.57 9.61
CA GLU A 11 -4.89 8.48 8.84
C GLU A 11 -4.24 8.33 7.45
N THR A 12 -3.96 9.44 6.77
CA THR A 12 -3.22 9.41 5.50
C THR A 12 -1.79 8.90 5.70
N LEU A 13 -1.13 9.31 6.79
CA LEU A 13 0.18 8.77 7.16
C LEU A 13 0.10 7.27 7.48
N ALA A 14 -0.95 6.83 8.18
CA ALA A 14 -1.14 5.42 8.49
C ALA A 14 -1.33 4.59 7.22
N LEU A 15 -2.16 5.04 6.28
CA LEU A 15 -2.34 4.39 4.98
C LEU A 15 -1.03 4.34 4.18
N ILE A 16 -0.28 5.44 4.11
CA ILE A 16 1.01 5.47 3.39
C ILE A 16 1.99 4.47 3.99
N ASN A 17 2.16 4.46 5.32
CA ASN A 17 3.07 3.51 5.97
C ASN A 17 2.61 2.07 5.76
N TRP A 18 1.30 1.83 5.84
CA TRP A 18 0.71 0.52 5.57
C TRP A 18 0.98 0.04 4.14
N CYS A 19 0.84 0.91 3.13
CA CYS A 19 1.18 0.59 1.74
C CYS A 19 2.69 0.32 1.54
N ILE A 20 3.57 1.01 2.26
CA ILE A 20 5.01 0.73 2.25
C ILE A 20 5.30 -0.66 2.82
N GLU A 21 4.58 -1.08 3.86
CA GLU A 21 4.70 -2.44 4.39
C GLU A 21 4.22 -3.49 3.37
N VAL A 22 3.09 -3.25 2.70
CA VAL A 22 2.58 -4.09 1.60
C VAL A 22 3.65 -4.24 0.50
N GLU A 23 4.25 -3.13 0.06
CA GLU A 23 5.32 -3.12 -0.95
C GLU A 23 6.46 -4.08 -0.57
N GLY A 24 6.90 -4.04 0.69
CA GLY A 24 7.92 -4.95 1.21
C GLY A 24 7.54 -6.42 1.10
N PHE A 25 6.27 -6.75 1.34
CA PHE A 25 5.75 -8.12 1.18
C PHE A 25 5.61 -8.54 -0.29
N LEU A 26 5.18 -7.64 -1.17
CA LEU A 26 5.14 -7.90 -2.62
C LEU A 26 6.54 -8.18 -3.16
N VAL A 27 7.54 -7.39 -2.74
CA VAL A 27 8.95 -7.60 -3.10
C VAL A 27 9.47 -8.92 -2.54
N ALA A 28 9.13 -9.27 -1.29
CA ALA A 28 9.46 -10.57 -0.72
C ALA A 28 8.79 -11.75 -1.45
N GLY A 29 7.62 -11.50 -2.06
CA GLY A 29 6.91 -12.42 -2.94
C GLY A 29 7.52 -12.57 -4.34
N GLY A 30 8.53 -11.77 -4.68
CA GLY A 30 9.27 -11.85 -5.95
C GLY A 30 9.00 -10.71 -6.93
N ALA A 31 8.17 -9.73 -6.57
CA ALA A 31 8.04 -8.50 -7.36
C ALA A 31 9.33 -7.65 -7.26
N THR A 32 9.62 -6.88 -8.29
CA THR A 32 10.57 -5.77 -8.14
C THR A 32 9.90 -4.60 -7.42
N LEU A 33 10.70 -3.67 -6.90
CA LEU A 33 10.20 -2.45 -6.25
C LEU A 33 9.27 -1.66 -7.20
N GLU A 34 9.66 -1.53 -8.46
CA GLU A 34 8.87 -0.81 -9.48
C GLU A 34 7.52 -1.50 -9.73
N GLN A 35 7.51 -2.83 -9.85
CA GLN A 35 6.26 -3.59 -10.01
C GLN A 35 5.34 -3.49 -8.79
N ALA A 36 5.91 -3.50 -7.58
CA ALA A 36 5.14 -3.35 -6.36
C ALA A 36 4.51 -1.95 -6.26
N GLN A 37 5.26 -0.89 -6.60
CA GLN A 37 4.72 0.47 -6.65
C GLN A 37 3.66 0.64 -7.73
N GLU A 38 3.93 0.19 -8.95
CA GLU A 38 2.97 0.24 -10.05
C GLU A 38 1.67 -0.48 -9.67
N HIS A 39 1.77 -1.68 -9.08
CA HIS A 39 0.61 -2.42 -8.64
C HIS A 39 -0.18 -1.71 -7.52
N ILE A 40 0.50 -1.12 -6.54
CA ILE A 40 -0.14 -0.35 -5.47
C ILE A 40 -0.83 0.90 -6.03
N GLU A 41 -0.21 1.57 -7.01
CA GLU A 41 -0.79 2.74 -7.68
C GLU A 41 -2.00 2.37 -8.55
N GLU A 42 -1.92 1.26 -9.30
CA GLU A 42 -3.04 0.75 -10.12
C GLU A 42 -4.22 0.29 -9.25
N GLN A 43 -3.94 -0.32 -8.10
CA GLN A 43 -4.94 -0.88 -7.18
C GLN A 43 -5.17 0.00 -5.95
N VAL A 44 -4.90 1.31 -6.04
CA VAL A 44 -4.94 2.22 -4.88
C VAL A 44 -6.30 2.21 -4.18
N GLU A 45 -7.40 2.11 -4.93
CA GLU A 45 -8.75 2.03 -4.37
C GLU A 45 -8.96 0.72 -3.58
N TRP A 46 -8.45 -0.39 -4.11
CA TRP A 46 -8.53 -1.70 -3.45
C TRP A 46 -7.70 -1.75 -2.17
N PHE A 47 -6.44 -1.26 -2.20
CA PHE A 47 -5.58 -1.19 -1.02
C PHE A 47 -6.13 -0.26 0.06
N THR A 48 -6.76 0.84 -0.36
CA THR A 48 -7.44 1.76 0.56
C THR A 48 -8.61 1.07 1.25
N ASP A 49 -9.41 0.28 0.52
CA ASP A 49 -10.50 -0.52 1.08
C ASP A 49 -9.97 -1.54 2.10
N GLN A 50 -8.92 -2.29 1.76
CA GLN A 50 -8.30 -3.28 2.67
C GLN A 50 -7.77 -2.64 3.96
N PHE A 51 -7.19 -1.44 3.87
CA PHE A 51 -6.76 -0.68 5.03
C PHE A 51 -7.94 -0.32 5.95
N TYR A 52 -9.06 0.15 5.39
CA TYR A 52 -10.25 0.49 6.18
C TYR A 52 -11.01 -0.73 6.69
N ASP A 53 -10.95 -1.87 6.00
CA ASP A 53 -11.44 -3.17 6.47
C ASP A 53 -10.54 -3.77 7.58
N GLY A 54 -9.39 -3.16 7.85
CA GLY A 54 -8.51 -3.53 8.95
C GLY A 54 -7.62 -4.73 8.66
N LEU A 55 -7.38 -5.03 7.37
CA LEU A 55 -6.41 -6.05 6.99
C LEU A 55 -4.98 -5.61 7.38
N THR A 56 -4.17 -6.60 7.72
CA THR A 56 -2.73 -6.36 7.86
C THR A 56 -2.07 -6.22 6.48
N PRO A 57 -0.95 -5.48 6.36
CA PRO A 57 -0.22 -5.35 5.10
C PRO A 57 0.18 -6.70 4.50
N GLU A 58 0.55 -7.68 5.34
CA GLU A 58 0.90 -9.03 4.90
C GLU A 58 -0.30 -9.78 4.29
N GLN A 59 -1.49 -9.63 4.86
CA GLN A 59 -2.71 -10.24 4.32
C GLN A 59 -3.07 -9.62 2.98
N ALA A 60 -3.09 -8.29 2.88
CA ALA A 60 -3.38 -7.61 1.63
C ALA A 60 -2.37 -7.97 0.53
N ALA A 61 -1.07 -8.07 0.86
CA ALA A 61 -0.06 -8.52 -0.09
C ALA A 61 -0.26 -9.98 -0.54
N LYS A 62 -0.66 -10.88 0.37
CA LYS A 62 -0.99 -12.27 0.02
C LYS A 62 -2.20 -12.36 -0.91
N GLU A 63 -3.22 -11.55 -0.67
CA GLU A 63 -4.41 -11.48 -1.52
C GLU A 63 -4.07 -10.89 -2.90
N ALA A 64 -3.25 -9.84 -2.94
CA ALA A 64 -2.75 -9.27 -4.18
C ALA A 64 -1.88 -10.24 -5.02
N LEU A 65 -1.15 -11.15 -4.37
CA LEU A 65 -0.35 -12.18 -5.03
C LEU A 65 -1.15 -13.45 -5.41
N ALA A 66 -2.37 -13.59 -4.90
CA ALA A 66 -3.24 -14.74 -5.17
C ALA A 66 -4.13 -14.53 -6.42
N ASP A 67 -4.19 -13.30 -6.93
CA ASP A 67 -4.84 -12.91 -8.20
C ASP A 67 -3.89 -13.08 -9.39
#